data_AF-A0A4R7LJZ6-F1
#
_entry.id   AF-A0A4R7LJZ6-F1
#
_cell.length_a   1.000
_cell.length_b   1.000
_cell.length_c   1.000
_cell.angle_alpha   90.00
_cell.angle_beta   90.00
_cell.angle_gamma   90.00
#
_symmetry.space_group_name_H-M   'P 1'
#
loop_
_entity.id
_entity.type
_entity.pdbx_description
1 polymer ?
#
loop_
_entity_poly.entity_id
_entity_poly.type
_entity_poly.pdbx_seq_one_letter_code
_entity_poly.pdbx_strand_id
1 'polypeptide(L)'
;MNVGSEGLIQLGVWEVHPQTLKATGVAWEDVVAGRIPKEINGHLPPKAGKDFPSMGWRVVDTRIEPWSDEVLILGAPSTAELGRWVLTQLARGDDGWYFASPMNCLPVPSREHRRQGLRLQWAQERFTRSRQHPRPLDVVLSNDSDTPWFPTELDTEHVQGVVFNNAGQRLGTGWFAHGQAERLPELHPGQRLTLPVVWENEVFEKLAIGQYQIAAHLVALNLRTGAEAGLTIS
;
A
#
# COMPACT_ATOMS: atom_id res chain seq x y z
N MET A 1 -21.28 9.57 27.70
CA MET A 1 -21.58 9.41 26.26
C MET A 1 -20.24 9.30 25.57
N ASN A 2 -19.75 8.08 25.33
CA ASN A 2 -18.45 7.86 24.69
C ASN A 2 -18.60 8.17 23.21
N VAL A 3 -17.98 9.25 22.75
CA VAL A 3 -17.73 9.47 21.32
C VAL A 3 -16.65 8.45 20.96
N GLY A 4 -17.06 7.25 20.57
CA GLY A 4 -16.14 6.25 20.04
C GLY A 4 -15.41 6.88 18.86
N SER A 5 -14.08 6.85 18.87
CA SER A 5 -13.28 7.18 17.71
C SER A 5 -13.75 6.27 16.58
N GLU A 6 -14.54 6.79 15.63
CA GLU A 6 -14.82 6.08 14.39
C GLU A 6 -13.45 5.75 13.78
N GLY A 7 -13.13 4.45 13.65
CA GLY A 7 -11.87 4.02 13.08
C GLY A 7 -11.68 4.58 11.68
N LEU A 8 -10.41 4.65 11.23
CA LEU A 8 -10.11 5.04 9.85
C LEU A 8 -10.77 4.07 8.86
N ILE A 9 -11.04 4.56 7.66
CA ILE A 9 -11.49 3.77 6.50
C ILE A 9 -10.36 3.79 5.50
N GLN A 10 -10.09 2.66 4.85
CA GLN A 10 -9.15 2.62 3.76
C GLN A 10 -9.83 3.00 2.45
N LEU A 11 -9.23 3.94 1.73
CA LEU A 11 -9.61 4.31 0.38
C LEU A 11 -8.40 4.25 -0.54
N GLY A 12 -8.40 3.27 -1.45
CA GLY A 12 -7.21 2.90 -2.20
C GLY A 12 -6.09 2.47 -1.24
N VAL A 13 -4.91 3.04 -1.36
CA VAL A 13 -3.79 2.73 -0.46
C VAL A 13 -3.78 3.61 0.81
N TRP A 14 -4.73 4.53 0.98
CA TRP A 14 -4.70 5.53 2.05
C TRP A 14 -5.73 5.26 3.14
N GLU A 15 -5.38 5.57 4.38
CA GLU A 15 -6.29 5.53 5.52
C GLU A 15 -6.86 6.93 5.73
N VAL A 16 -8.18 7.07 5.68
CA VAL A 16 -8.88 8.35 5.69
C VAL A 16 -9.93 8.39 6.80
N HIS A 17 -10.14 9.56 7.39
CA HIS A 17 -11.17 9.71 8.40
C HIS A 17 -12.57 9.64 7.75
N PRO A 18 -13.53 8.88 8.32
CA PRO A 18 -14.86 8.72 7.71
C PRO A 18 -15.61 10.03 7.48
N GLN A 19 -15.38 11.02 8.35
CA GLN A 19 -16.00 12.35 8.24
C GLN A 19 -15.54 13.10 6.98
N THR A 20 -14.31 12.86 6.51
CA THR A 20 -13.80 13.44 5.25
C THR A 20 -14.60 12.93 4.05
N LEU A 21 -15.05 11.68 4.10
CA LEU A 21 -15.90 11.09 3.05
C LEU A 21 -17.35 11.58 3.12
N LYS A 22 -17.83 11.93 4.33
CA LYS A 22 -19.18 12.48 4.56
C LYS A 22 -19.30 13.98 4.23
N ALA A 23 -18.19 14.73 4.26
CA ALA A 23 -18.18 16.17 3.98
C ALA A 23 -18.68 16.50 2.57
N THR A 24 -19.26 17.68 2.36
CA THR A 24 -19.58 18.16 1.01
C THR A 24 -18.28 18.51 0.27
N GLY A 25 -18.11 18.00 -0.95
CA GLY A 25 -16.98 18.37 -1.80
C GLY A 25 -17.28 19.58 -2.68
N VAL A 26 -16.25 20.06 -3.39
CA VAL A 26 -16.29 21.23 -4.29
C VAL A 26 -16.12 20.81 -5.75
N ALA A 27 -16.13 21.77 -6.69
CA ALA A 27 -15.81 21.49 -8.09
C ALA A 27 -14.33 21.08 -8.24
N TRP A 28 -14.00 20.35 -9.30
CA TRP A 28 -12.62 19.99 -9.61
C TRP A 28 -11.72 21.23 -9.71
N GLU A 29 -12.18 22.24 -10.44
CA GLU A 29 -11.46 23.49 -10.67
C GLU A 29 -11.15 24.20 -9.34
N ASP A 30 -12.10 24.15 -8.40
CA ASP A 30 -11.97 24.79 -7.09
C ASP A 30 -10.99 24.04 -6.19
N VAL A 31 -11.01 22.69 -6.18
CA VAL A 31 -10.11 21.92 -5.30
C VAL A 31 -8.64 22.05 -5.69
N VAL A 32 -8.37 22.33 -6.97
CA VAL A 32 -7.00 22.52 -7.50
C VAL A 32 -6.63 23.99 -7.70
N ALA A 33 -7.56 24.92 -7.46
CA ALA A 33 -7.33 26.35 -7.63
C ALA A 33 -6.14 26.83 -6.78
N GLY A 34 -5.27 27.62 -7.39
CA GLY A 34 -4.07 28.17 -6.73
C GLY A 34 -2.95 27.16 -6.49
N ARG A 35 -3.16 25.88 -6.79
CA ARG A 35 -2.12 24.84 -6.76
C ARG A 35 -1.48 24.72 -8.13
N ILE A 36 -2.27 24.74 -9.20
CA ILE A 36 -1.75 24.61 -10.57
C ILE A 36 -1.58 26.00 -11.20
N PRO A 37 -0.43 26.29 -11.86
CA PRO A 37 -0.25 27.53 -12.63
C PRO A 37 -1.38 27.74 -13.65
N LYS A 38 -1.77 29.01 -13.85
CA LYS A 38 -2.92 29.35 -14.73
C LYS A 38 -2.75 28.88 -16.19
N GLU A 39 -1.52 28.65 -16.63
CA GLU A 39 -1.19 28.14 -17.97
C GLU A 39 -1.48 26.64 -18.13
N ILE A 40 -1.58 25.89 -17.03
CA ILE A 40 -1.93 24.45 -16.96
C ILE A 40 -3.35 24.27 -16.38
N ASN A 41 -4.01 25.38 -15.98
CA ASN A 41 -5.35 25.37 -15.39
C ASN A 41 -6.36 24.76 -16.36
N GLY A 42 -7.15 23.80 -15.87
CA GLY A 42 -8.16 23.10 -16.66
C GLY A 42 -7.67 21.85 -17.39
N HIS A 43 -6.41 21.45 -17.24
CA HIS A 43 -5.99 20.12 -17.67
C HIS A 43 -6.41 19.06 -16.65
N LEU A 44 -7.25 18.14 -17.12
CA LEU A 44 -7.56 16.91 -16.41
C LEU A 44 -6.29 16.05 -16.26
N PRO A 45 -6.21 15.17 -15.25
CA PRO A 45 -5.14 14.18 -15.17
C PRO A 45 -4.95 13.43 -16.51
N PRO A 46 -3.72 13.04 -16.91
CA PRO A 46 -3.42 12.46 -18.22
C PRO A 46 -4.23 11.20 -18.63
N LYS A 47 -4.93 10.57 -17.68
CA LYS A 47 -5.81 9.41 -17.89
C LYS A 47 -7.20 9.59 -17.30
N ALA A 48 -7.62 10.83 -17.05
CA ALA A 48 -9.00 11.11 -16.69
C ALA A 48 -9.91 10.69 -17.85
N GLY A 49 -10.75 9.69 -17.58
CA GLY A 49 -11.77 9.25 -18.52
C GLY A 49 -12.96 10.21 -18.57
N LYS A 50 -13.91 9.92 -19.45
CA LYS A 50 -15.20 10.62 -19.55
C LYS A 50 -16.01 10.62 -18.24
N ASP A 51 -15.73 9.67 -17.35
CA ASP A 51 -16.42 9.46 -16.08
C ASP A 51 -15.69 10.15 -14.89
N PHE A 52 -14.75 11.05 -15.17
CA PHE A 52 -14.09 11.84 -14.14
C PHE A 52 -15.08 12.83 -13.51
N PRO A 53 -15.29 12.82 -12.17
CA PRO A 53 -16.26 13.68 -11.54
C PRO A 53 -15.92 15.17 -11.74
N SER A 54 -16.89 15.99 -12.11
CA SER A 54 -16.73 17.45 -12.12
C SER A 54 -16.95 18.08 -10.74
N MET A 55 -17.69 17.39 -9.86
CA MET A 55 -18.10 17.89 -8.54
C MET A 55 -17.79 16.87 -7.44
N GLY A 56 -17.79 17.36 -6.21
CA GLY A 56 -17.59 16.52 -5.03
C GLY A 56 -16.11 16.24 -4.75
N TRP A 57 -15.18 17.05 -5.22
CA TRP A 57 -13.78 16.87 -4.84
C TRP A 57 -13.48 17.40 -3.46
N ARG A 58 -12.59 16.71 -2.75
CA ARG A 58 -12.07 17.13 -1.44
C ARG A 58 -10.65 16.62 -1.27
N VAL A 59 -9.88 17.30 -0.43
CA VAL A 59 -8.58 16.79 0.02
C VAL A 59 -8.86 15.70 1.05
N VAL A 60 -8.53 14.45 0.72
CA VAL A 60 -8.71 13.31 1.62
C VAL A 60 -7.50 13.09 2.51
N ASP A 61 -6.32 13.53 2.07
CA ASP A 61 -5.10 13.50 2.86
C ASP A 61 -4.07 14.52 2.35
N THR A 62 -3.15 14.93 3.23
CA THR A 62 -2.04 15.84 2.92
C THR A 62 -0.80 15.38 3.66
N ARG A 63 0.31 15.24 2.96
CA ARG A 63 1.56 14.75 3.53
C ARG A 63 2.79 15.32 2.83
N ILE A 64 3.93 15.20 3.49
CA ILE A 64 5.26 15.50 2.95
C ILE A 64 5.93 14.16 2.68
N GLU A 65 6.52 14.00 1.50
CA GLU A 65 7.22 12.77 1.11
C GLU A 65 8.67 13.09 0.75
N PRO A 66 9.64 12.16 0.90
CA PRO A 66 11.05 12.43 0.61
C PRO A 66 11.34 12.91 -0.83
N TRP A 67 10.42 12.66 -1.75
CA TRP A 67 10.52 12.97 -3.17
C TRP A 67 9.60 14.14 -3.60
N SER A 68 8.88 14.78 -2.66
CA SER A 68 7.91 15.84 -2.96
C SER A 68 7.65 16.73 -1.75
N ASP A 69 7.72 18.05 -1.94
CA ASP A 69 7.49 19.05 -0.88
C ASP A 69 6.09 18.93 -0.28
N GLU A 70 5.11 18.60 -1.12
CA GLU A 70 3.72 18.46 -0.72
C GLU A 70 3.05 17.40 -1.59
N VAL A 71 2.32 16.47 -0.96
CA VAL A 71 1.48 15.49 -1.63
C VAL A 71 0.07 15.63 -1.10
N LEU A 72 -0.86 15.91 -2.01
CA LEU A 72 -2.29 15.95 -1.76
C LEU A 72 -2.94 14.73 -2.38
N ILE A 73 -3.76 14.06 -1.60
CA ILE A 73 -4.67 13.08 -2.14
C ILE A 73 -6.04 13.74 -2.26
N LEU A 74 -6.57 13.74 -3.46
CA LEU A 74 -7.88 14.28 -3.78
C LEU A 74 -8.84 13.12 -4.04
N GLY A 75 -10.08 13.25 -3.56
CA GLY A 75 -11.11 12.25 -3.76
C GLY A 75 -12.49 12.84 -4.07
N ALA A 76 -13.22 12.17 -4.95
CA ALA A 76 -14.63 12.44 -5.22
C ALA A 76 -15.42 11.13 -5.39
N PRO A 77 -16.71 11.08 -5.01
CA PRO A 77 -17.58 9.96 -5.36
C PRO A 77 -17.59 9.74 -6.87
N SER A 78 -17.53 8.47 -7.29
CA SER A 78 -17.59 8.11 -8.71
C SER A 78 -18.97 8.40 -9.28
N THR A 79 -19.01 8.98 -10.48
CA THR A 79 -20.25 9.18 -11.25
C THR A 79 -20.61 7.97 -12.10
N ALA A 80 -19.67 7.04 -12.31
CA ALA A 80 -19.89 5.82 -13.09
C ALA A 80 -20.26 4.60 -12.23
N GLU A 81 -19.74 4.50 -11.01
CA GLU A 81 -19.92 3.34 -10.14
C GLU A 81 -20.40 3.76 -8.74
N LEU A 82 -21.64 3.39 -8.40
CA LEU A 82 -22.24 3.75 -7.11
C LEU A 82 -21.41 3.19 -5.94
N GLY A 83 -21.12 4.05 -4.97
CA GLY A 83 -20.37 3.69 -3.76
C GLY A 83 -18.84 3.68 -3.92
N ARG A 84 -18.32 3.79 -5.16
CA ARG A 84 -16.89 3.97 -5.41
C ARG A 84 -16.49 5.44 -5.35
N TRP A 85 -15.19 5.65 -5.18
CA TRP A 85 -14.55 6.96 -5.22
C TRP A 85 -13.48 6.98 -6.29
N VAL A 86 -13.36 8.12 -6.96
CA VAL A 86 -12.22 8.47 -7.80
C VAL A 86 -11.20 9.17 -6.93
N LEU A 87 -10.00 8.61 -6.84
CA LEU A 87 -8.85 9.23 -6.21
C LEU A 87 -7.86 9.71 -7.26
N THR A 88 -7.22 10.85 -7.02
CA THR A 88 -6.02 11.27 -7.72
C THR A 88 -5.03 11.86 -6.72
N GLN A 89 -3.75 11.76 -7.04
CA GLN A 89 -2.68 12.33 -6.24
C GLN A 89 -2.10 13.52 -6.98
N LEU A 90 -1.94 14.62 -6.26
CA LEU A 90 -1.22 15.81 -6.70
C LEU A 90 0.06 15.91 -5.87
N ALA A 91 1.22 15.98 -6.52
CA ALA A 91 2.51 16.08 -5.85
C ALA A 91 3.28 17.30 -6.35
N ARG A 92 3.84 18.08 -5.43
CA ARG A 92 4.62 19.28 -5.73
C ARG A 92 6.11 18.93 -5.78
N GLY A 93 6.70 19.05 -6.96
CA GLY A 93 8.15 19.04 -7.13
C GLY A 93 8.68 20.39 -7.62
N ASP A 94 9.95 20.40 -7.99
CA ASP A 94 10.70 21.61 -8.34
C ASP A 94 10.12 22.37 -9.53
N ASP A 95 9.63 21.65 -10.55
CA ASP A 95 9.05 22.24 -11.77
C ASP A 95 7.53 22.46 -11.68
N GLY A 96 6.93 22.25 -10.50
CA GLY A 96 5.50 22.45 -10.24
C GLY A 96 4.77 21.19 -9.79
N TRP A 97 3.47 21.12 -10.10
CA TRP A 97 2.62 20.02 -9.64
C TRP A 97 2.47 18.92 -10.68
N TYR A 98 2.56 17.68 -10.23
CA TYR A 98 2.39 16.46 -11.01
C TYR A 98 1.14 15.71 -10.60
N PHE A 99 0.51 15.04 -11.57
CA PHE A 99 -0.69 14.24 -11.37
C PHE A 99 -0.41 12.75 -11.51
N ALA A 100 -0.85 11.98 -10.52
CA ALA A 100 -1.05 10.56 -10.74
C ALA A 100 -2.32 10.31 -11.56
N SER A 101 -2.30 9.23 -12.34
CA SER A 101 -3.51 8.74 -13.01
C SER A 101 -4.61 8.47 -11.97
N PRO A 102 -5.87 8.83 -12.25
CA PRO A 102 -6.95 8.60 -11.32
C PRO A 102 -7.21 7.11 -11.14
N MET A 103 -7.63 6.72 -9.94
CA MET A 103 -8.01 5.35 -9.59
C MET A 103 -9.41 5.29 -9.01
N ASN A 104 -10.16 4.24 -9.36
CA ASN A 104 -11.47 3.96 -8.76
C ASN A 104 -11.30 2.99 -7.60
N CYS A 105 -11.83 3.34 -6.42
CA CYS A 105 -11.65 2.56 -5.20
C CYS A 105 -12.96 2.43 -4.45
N LEU A 106 -13.23 1.25 -3.89
CA LEU A 106 -14.24 1.12 -2.83
C LEU A 106 -13.63 1.53 -1.49
N PRO A 107 -14.36 2.30 -0.66
CA PRO A 107 -14.03 2.42 0.75
C PRO A 107 -14.18 1.04 1.41
N VAL A 108 -13.13 0.61 2.11
CA VAL A 108 -13.13 -0.65 2.86
C VAL A 108 -12.67 -0.39 4.30
N PRO A 109 -12.87 -1.32 5.25
CA PRO A 109 -12.36 -1.12 6.61
C PRO A 109 -10.84 -0.87 6.62
N SER A 110 -10.32 -0.17 7.64
CA SER A 110 -8.88 0.10 7.76
C SER A 110 -8.03 -1.16 7.68
N ARG A 111 -6.77 -1.03 7.26
CA ARG A 111 -5.78 -2.11 7.37
C ARG A 111 -5.73 -2.70 8.76
N GLU A 112 -5.80 -1.86 9.79
CA GLU A 112 -5.77 -2.30 11.18
C GLU A 112 -6.95 -3.20 11.51
N HIS A 113 -8.15 -2.85 11.08
CA HIS A 113 -9.33 -3.70 11.28
C HIS A 113 -9.22 -4.98 10.45
N ARG A 114 -8.87 -4.86 9.18
CA ARG A 114 -8.78 -6.00 8.25
C ARG A 114 -7.70 -7.00 8.66
N ARG A 115 -6.61 -6.58 9.30
CA ARG A 115 -5.55 -7.52 9.73
C ARG A 115 -5.83 -8.22 11.06
N GLN A 116 -6.94 -7.93 11.74
CA GLN A 116 -7.24 -8.55 13.03
C GLN A 116 -7.35 -10.07 12.89
N GLY A 117 -6.73 -10.80 13.81
CA GLY A 117 -6.69 -12.27 13.78
C GLY A 117 -5.67 -12.86 12.80
N LEU A 118 -5.09 -12.06 11.90
CA LEU A 118 -4.08 -12.55 10.96
C LEU A 118 -2.67 -12.46 11.54
N ARG A 119 -1.83 -13.44 11.17
CA ARG A 119 -0.43 -13.48 11.54
C ARG A 119 0.45 -13.81 10.34
N LEU A 120 1.57 -13.09 10.22
CA LEU A 120 2.59 -13.35 9.22
C LEU A 120 3.86 -13.89 9.89
N GLN A 121 4.36 -15.04 9.43
CA GLN A 121 5.56 -15.67 9.95
C GLN A 121 6.45 -16.15 8.81
N TRP A 122 7.76 -16.24 9.03
CA TRP A 122 8.62 -16.94 8.08
C TRP A 122 8.29 -18.43 8.03
N ALA A 123 8.34 -19.03 6.84
CA ALA A 123 8.17 -20.47 6.69
C ALA A 123 9.33 -21.26 7.35
N GLN A 124 10.48 -20.63 7.54
CA GLN A 124 11.68 -21.19 8.15
C GLN A 124 12.41 -20.11 8.97
N GLU A 125 13.11 -20.49 10.02
CA GLU A 125 13.91 -19.55 10.83
C GLU A 125 15.23 -19.15 10.16
N ARG A 126 15.74 -19.98 9.26
CA ARG A 126 17.00 -19.78 8.55
C ARG A 126 16.87 -20.19 7.09
N PHE A 127 17.43 -19.36 6.21
CA PHE A 127 17.46 -19.59 4.78
C PHE A 127 18.89 -19.56 4.27
N THR A 128 19.17 -20.38 3.27
CA THR A 128 20.41 -20.34 2.50
C THR A 128 20.06 -20.04 1.05
N ARG A 129 20.61 -18.97 0.50
CA ARG A 129 20.39 -18.56 -0.89
C ARG A 129 21.72 -18.61 -1.64
N SER A 130 21.82 -19.56 -2.57
CA SER A 130 22.91 -19.59 -3.52
C SER A 130 22.68 -18.55 -4.61
N ARG A 131 23.74 -17.87 -5.03
CA ARG A 131 23.68 -16.97 -6.20
C ARG A 131 23.34 -17.70 -7.50
N GLN A 132 23.72 -18.97 -7.62
CA GLN A 132 23.51 -19.77 -8.84
C GLN A 132 22.12 -20.42 -8.88
N HIS A 133 21.56 -20.73 -7.71
CA HIS A 133 20.26 -21.39 -7.57
C HIS A 133 19.42 -20.72 -6.48
N PRO A 134 18.86 -19.53 -6.76
CA PRO A 134 18.05 -18.83 -5.79
C PRO A 134 16.78 -19.64 -5.50
N ARG A 135 16.60 -20.04 -4.24
CA ARG A 135 15.33 -20.59 -3.77
C ARG A 135 14.39 -19.45 -3.35
N PRO A 136 13.06 -19.62 -3.51
CA PRO A 136 12.12 -18.66 -2.96
C PRO A 136 12.26 -18.59 -1.45
N LEU A 137 12.07 -17.38 -0.93
CA LEU A 137 11.96 -17.09 0.49
C LEU A 137 10.47 -16.94 0.75
N ASP A 138 9.91 -17.79 1.60
CA ASP A 138 8.46 -17.85 1.78
C ASP A 138 8.05 -17.44 3.19
N VAL A 139 6.89 -16.82 3.28
CA VAL A 139 6.18 -16.56 4.54
C VAL A 139 4.88 -17.34 4.59
N VAL A 140 4.39 -17.58 5.79
CA VAL A 140 3.09 -18.18 6.05
C VAL A 140 2.20 -17.09 6.64
N LEU A 141 1.09 -16.82 5.96
CA LEU A 141 -0.04 -16.08 6.49
C LEU A 141 -1.00 -17.08 7.14
N SER A 142 -1.36 -16.86 8.39
CA SER A 142 -2.36 -17.65 9.11
C SER A 142 -3.49 -16.79 9.63
N ASN A 143 -4.70 -17.37 9.69
CA ASN A 143 -5.80 -16.83 10.48
C ASN A 143 -5.81 -17.52 11.84
N ASP A 144 -5.36 -16.81 12.87
CA ASP A 144 -5.27 -17.28 14.25
C ASP A 144 -6.55 -16.94 15.06
N SER A 145 -7.57 -16.34 14.43
CA SER A 145 -8.87 -16.09 15.07
C SER A 145 -9.81 -17.29 15.00
N ASP A 146 -10.95 -17.19 15.68
CA ASP A 146 -12.03 -18.17 15.68
C ASP A 146 -13.10 -17.90 14.59
N THR A 147 -12.93 -16.85 13.79
CA THR A 147 -13.86 -16.47 12.71
C THR A 147 -13.18 -16.49 11.33
N PRO A 148 -13.90 -16.81 10.24
CA PRO A 148 -13.38 -16.67 8.89
C PRO A 148 -12.94 -15.22 8.60
N TRP A 149 -11.81 -15.09 7.90
CA TRP A 149 -11.31 -13.82 7.42
C TRP A 149 -11.60 -13.66 5.93
N PHE A 150 -12.23 -12.54 5.57
CA PHE A 150 -12.64 -12.25 4.19
C PHE A 150 -11.78 -11.14 3.57
N PRO A 151 -11.12 -11.39 2.43
CA PRO A 151 -10.34 -10.39 1.72
C PRO A 151 -11.24 -9.33 1.06
N THR A 152 -10.69 -8.13 0.95
CA THR A 152 -11.24 -7.03 0.13
C THR A 152 -10.54 -6.94 -1.22
N GLU A 153 -10.97 -6.04 -2.11
CA GLU A 153 -10.30 -5.84 -3.40
C GLU A 153 -8.85 -5.34 -3.30
N LEU A 154 -8.46 -4.85 -2.12
CA LEU A 154 -7.13 -4.31 -1.83
C LEU A 154 -6.20 -5.36 -1.21
N ASP A 155 -6.72 -6.53 -0.84
CA ASP A 155 -5.98 -7.60 -0.20
C ASP A 155 -5.23 -8.45 -1.20
N THR A 156 -4.04 -8.01 -1.57
CA THR A 156 -3.16 -8.71 -2.51
C THR A 156 -2.06 -9.48 -1.81
N GLU A 157 -1.58 -10.54 -2.47
CA GLU A 157 -0.51 -11.44 -2.02
C GLU A 157 0.90 -10.81 -2.02
N HIS A 158 1.03 -9.51 -2.32
CA HIS A 158 2.33 -8.86 -2.42
C HIS A 158 3.04 -8.76 -1.06
N VAL A 159 4.01 -9.65 -0.85
CA VAL A 159 4.93 -9.62 0.28
C VAL A 159 6.27 -9.04 -0.16
N GLN A 160 6.65 -7.94 0.46
CA GLN A 160 7.94 -7.31 0.26
C GLN A 160 8.95 -7.81 1.29
N GLY A 161 10.14 -8.17 0.82
CA GLY A 161 11.26 -8.51 1.70
C GLY A 161 12.21 -7.33 1.94
N VAL A 162 12.81 -7.30 3.13
CA VAL A 162 13.85 -6.36 3.53
C VAL A 162 15.04 -7.12 4.11
N VAL A 163 16.26 -6.75 3.69
CA VAL A 163 17.51 -7.35 4.18
C VAL A 163 18.21 -6.38 5.12
N PHE A 164 18.80 -6.92 6.19
CA PHE A 164 19.60 -6.19 7.15
C PHE A 164 20.99 -6.82 7.27
N ASN A 165 22.02 -6.00 7.45
CA ASN A 165 23.36 -6.48 7.80
C ASN A 165 23.44 -6.84 9.29
N ASN A 166 24.58 -7.39 9.73
CA ASN A 166 24.82 -7.78 11.13
C ASN A 166 24.80 -6.61 12.13
N ALA A 167 24.86 -5.36 11.66
CA ALA A 167 24.71 -4.17 12.49
C ALA A 167 23.24 -3.69 12.58
N GLY A 168 22.29 -4.43 11.98
CA GLY A 168 20.88 -4.06 11.92
C GLY A 168 20.57 -2.96 10.90
N GLN A 169 21.52 -2.60 10.04
CA GLN A 169 21.29 -1.60 9.00
C GLN A 169 20.57 -2.24 7.81
N ARG A 170 19.46 -1.62 7.40
CA ARG A 170 18.72 -1.97 6.20
C ARG A 170 19.60 -1.83 4.95
N LEU A 171 19.61 -2.86 4.13
CA LEU A 171 20.28 -2.89 2.82
C LEU A 171 19.25 -2.73 1.71
N GLY A 172 19.45 -1.73 0.84
CA GLY A 172 18.54 -1.40 -0.24
C GLY A 172 17.35 -0.52 0.20
N THR A 173 16.67 0.04 -0.80
CA THR A 173 15.52 0.94 -0.60
C THR A 173 14.23 0.18 -0.34
N GLY A 174 14.14 -1.08 -0.78
CA GLY A 174 12.91 -1.87 -0.74
C GLY A 174 11.73 -1.07 -1.30
N TRP A 175 11.92 -0.50 -2.48
CA TRP A 175 10.88 0.07 -3.30
C TRP A 175 10.65 -0.86 -4.50
N PHE A 176 9.58 -1.64 -4.44
CA PHE A 176 9.10 -2.38 -5.60
C PHE A 176 7.78 -1.78 -6.03
N ALA A 177 7.68 -1.34 -7.29
CA ALA A 177 6.41 -0.91 -7.85
C ALA A 177 5.44 -2.09 -7.80
N HIS A 178 4.26 -1.86 -7.23
CA HIS A 178 3.20 -2.86 -7.14
C HIS A 178 2.94 -3.48 -8.53
N GLY A 179 3.43 -4.70 -8.75
CA GLY A 179 2.97 -5.54 -9.86
C GLY A 179 1.51 -5.94 -9.63
N GLN A 180 0.87 -6.54 -10.63
CA GLN A 180 -0.43 -7.19 -10.47
C GLN A 180 -0.26 -8.44 -9.60
N ALA A 181 -0.20 -8.26 -8.28
CA ALA A 181 -0.27 -9.36 -7.33
C ALA A 181 -1.71 -9.88 -7.29
N GLU A 182 -1.85 -11.20 -7.19
CA GLU A 182 -3.16 -11.84 -7.04
C GLU A 182 -3.82 -11.43 -5.71
N ARG A 183 -5.14 -11.59 -5.65
CA ARG A 183 -5.89 -11.36 -4.42
C ARG A 183 -5.72 -12.54 -3.48
N LEU A 184 -5.60 -12.24 -2.19
CA LEU A 184 -5.65 -13.24 -1.15
C LEU A 184 -7.00 -13.98 -1.18
N PRO A 185 -7.03 -15.30 -0.94
CA PRO A 185 -8.26 -16.04 -0.74
C PRO A 185 -8.86 -15.79 0.66
N GLU A 186 -10.10 -16.25 0.86
CA GLU A 186 -10.67 -16.40 2.21
C GLU A 186 -9.80 -17.35 3.05
N LEU A 187 -9.65 -17.02 4.34
CA LEU A 187 -8.94 -17.85 5.30
C LEU A 187 -9.87 -18.21 6.45
N HIS A 188 -10.24 -19.48 6.55
CA HIS A 188 -10.97 -20.01 7.70
C HIS A 188 -10.09 -20.06 8.96
N PRO A 189 -10.68 -20.18 10.17
CA PRO A 189 -9.93 -20.34 11.41
C PRO A 189 -8.85 -21.44 11.33
N GLY A 190 -7.61 -21.08 11.69
CA GLY A 190 -6.45 -21.97 11.65
C GLY A 190 -5.86 -22.24 10.26
N GLN A 191 -6.50 -21.76 9.18
CA GLN A 191 -6.00 -21.94 7.81
C GLN A 191 -4.69 -21.17 7.61
N ARG A 192 -3.83 -21.73 6.76
CA ARG A 192 -2.52 -21.19 6.42
C ARG A 192 -2.36 -21.08 4.91
N LEU A 193 -1.71 -20.01 4.47
CA LEU A 193 -1.35 -19.75 3.09
C LEU A 193 0.13 -19.43 3.02
N THR A 194 0.86 -20.10 2.12
CA THR A 194 2.27 -19.79 1.87
C THR A 194 2.35 -18.74 0.78
N LEU A 195 3.06 -17.65 1.04
CA LEU A 195 3.23 -16.53 0.12
C LEU A 195 4.71 -16.35 -0.21
N PRO A 196 5.08 -16.23 -1.49
CA PRO A 196 6.45 -15.95 -1.87
C PRO A 196 6.80 -14.50 -1.54
N VAL A 197 8.00 -14.28 -0.99
CA VAL A 197 8.52 -12.94 -0.75
C VAL A 197 9.19 -12.42 -2.01
N VAL A 198 8.74 -11.24 -2.46
CA VAL A 198 9.29 -10.50 -3.58
C VAL A 198 10.42 -9.60 -3.10
N TRP A 199 11.49 -9.54 -3.88
CA TRP A 199 12.68 -8.77 -3.57
C TRP A 199 13.15 -8.00 -4.80
N GLU A 200 13.81 -6.87 -4.58
CA GLU A 200 14.63 -6.26 -5.62
C GLU A 200 15.85 -7.16 -5.88
N ASN A 201 15.92 -7.74 -7.07
CA ASN A 201 17.03 -8.61 -7.47
C ASN A 201 18.39 -7.94 -7.30
N GLU A 202 18.48 -6.63 -7.59
CA GLU A 202 19.71 -5.85 -7.46
C GLU A 202 20.28 -5.84 -6.04
N VAL A 203 19.42 -5.88 -5.01
CA VAL A 203 19.90 -5.92 -3.62
C VAL A 203 20.63 -7.24 -3.37
N PHE A 204 20.03 -8.37 -3.75
CA PHE A 204 20.61 -9.70 -3.54
C PHE A 204 21.85 -9.98 -4.38
N GLU A 205 21.87 -9.53 -5.64
CA GLU A 205 23.03 -9.70 -6.52
C GLU A 205 24.29 -9.02 -5.96
N LYS A 206 24.10 -7.91 -5.23
CA LYS A 206 25.18 -7.12 -4.65
C LYS A 206 25.58 -7.58 -3.24
N LEU A 207 24.82 -8.45 -2.57
CA LEU A 207 25.16 -8.96 -1.23
C LEU A 207 26.41 -9.84 -1.26
N ALA A 208 27.43 -9.48 -0.48
CA ALA A 208 28.61 -10.33 -0.30
C ALA A 208 28.23 -11.68 0.35
N ILE A 209 29.05 -12.71 0.15
CA ILE A 209 28.93 -13.98 0.90
C ILE A 209 28.98 -13.67 2.40
N GLY A 210 28.05 -14.22 3.16
CA GLY A 210 27.93 -13.92 4.58
C GLY A 210 26.55 -14.17 5.16
N GLN A 211 26.38 -13.75 6.41
CA GLN A 211 25.15 -13.84 7.17
C GLN A 211 24.45 -12.49 7.24
N TYR A 212 23.13 -12.54 7.19
CA TYR A 212 22.23 -11.40 7.17
C TYR A 212 20.96 -11.74 7.96
N GLN A 213 20.19 -10.70 8.29
CA GLN A 213 18.84 -10.84 8.81
C GLN A 213 17.84 -10.38 7.77
N ILE A 214 16.64 -10.96 7.80
CA ILE A 214 15.56 -10.61 6.88
C ILE A 214 14.24 -10.41 7.61
N ALA A 215 13.46 -9.43 7.12
CA ALA A 215 12.07 -9.21 7.49
C ALA A 215 11.18 -9.21 6.25
N ALA A 216 9.91 -9.55 6.42
CA ALA A 216 8.91 -9.51 5.36
C ALA A 216 7.70 -8.66 5.77
N HIS A 217 7.07 -8.06 4.77
CA HIS A 217 5.97 -7.13 4.93
C HIS A 217 4.89 -7.41 3.86
N LEU A 218 3.75 -7.92 4.29
CA LEU A 218 2.55 -8.02 3.47
C LEU A 218 1.88 -6.64 3.40
N VAL A 219 2.11 -5.96 2.27
CA VAL A 219 1.89 -4.51 2.14
C VAL A 219 0.41 -4.13 2.23
N ALA A 220 -0.47 -4.95 1.64
CA ALA A 220 -1.91 -4.71 1.60
C ALA A 220 -2.54 -4.56 2.99
N LEU A 221 -2.02 -5.30 3.97
CA LEU A 221 -2.53 -5.37 5.35
C LEU A 221 -1.60 -4.72 6.37
N ASN A 222 -0.46 -4.18 5.93
CA ASN A 222 0.62 -3.71 6.82
C ASN A 222 0.95 -4.73 7.92
N LEU A 223 1.08 -6.00 7.51
CA LEU A 223 1.45 -7.12 8.38
C LEU A 223 2.93 -7.44 8.18
N ARG A 224 3.67 -7.52 9.29
CA ARG A 224 5.10 -7.80 9.29
C ARG A 224 5.38 -9.13 9.97
N THR A 225 6.43 -9.81 9.53
CA THR A 225 6.98 -10.96 10.26
C THR A 225 7.40 -10.52 11.66
N GLY A 226 6.99 -11.24 12.70
CA GLY A 226 7.24 -10.86 14.09
C GLY A 226 8.73 -10.90 14.50
N ALA A 227 9.43 -11.96 14.13
CA ALA A 227 10.87 -12.09 14.32
C ALA A 227 11.58 -12.10 12.96
N GLU A 228 12.78 -11.55 12.90
CA GLU A 228 13.65 -11.64 11.73
C GLU A 228 14.15 -13.08 11.55
N ALA A 229 14.26 -13.54 10.30
CA ALA A 229 14.88 -14.82 9.98
C ALA A 229 16.34 -14.60 9.58
N GLY A 230 17.17 -15.64 9.76
CA GLY A 230 18.55 -15.64 9.28
C GLY A 230 18.61 -15.92 7.79
N LEU A 231 19.49 -15.22 7.07
CA LEU A 231 19.79 -15.46 5.67
C LEU A 231 21.30 -15.65 5.50
N THR A 232 21.70 -16.75 4.85
CA THR A 232 23.09 -16.99 4.46
C THR A 232 23.22 -16.92 2.94
N ILE A 233 24.11 -16.06 2.45
CA ILE A 233 24.52 -15.99 1.05
C ILE A 233 25.78 -16.83 0.87
N SER A 234 25.73 -17.80 -0.05
CA SER A 234 26.81 -18.73 -0.38
C SER A 234 27.11 -18.73 -1.87
#